data_AF-A0A4R2P5N7-F1
#
_entry.id   AF-A0A4R2P5N7-F1
#
_cell.length_a   1.000
_cell.length_b   1.000
_cell.length_c   1.000
_cell.angle_alpha   90.00
_cell.angle_beta   90.00
_cell.angle_gamma   90.00
#
_symmetry.space_group_name_H-M   'P 1'
#
loop_
_entity.id
_entity.type
_entity.pdbx_description
1 polymer ?
#
loop_
_entity_poly.entity_id
_entity_poly.type
_entity_poly.pdbx_seq_one_letter_code
_entity_poly.pdbx_strand_id
1 'polypeptide(L)'
;MLIFSKEFNISINGDYMINFFFNITHDLIVLIFIGSAFHKITNWKRFLLVIKSYELKWFNREKAIFNTAFITCISEIYIFVGLSFTDWNIPYYVAVFLLTCYTYAISINLINKRRIECGCGGFLNNSRISPMMFLRNLLLLALVITLLFTKRAVILTGIFSLNQLFSLFIATLLMLCSKNLFLIKTNFKVNKEYL
;
A
#
# COMPACT_ATOMS: atom_id res chain seq x y z
N MET A 1 -21.34 -34.85 28.09
CA MET A 1 -22.12 -33.71 27.52
C MET A 1 -21.38 -32.36 27.61
N LEU A 2 -20.58 -32.09 28.66
CA LEU A 2 -19.84 -30.83 28.80
C LEU A 2 -18.56 -30.68 27.94
N ILE A 3 -17.98 -31.79 27.46
CA ILE A 3 -16.77 -31.75 26.61
C ILE A 3 -17.13 -31.37 25.17
N PHE A 4 -18.22 -31.92 24.65
CA PHE A 4 -18.74 -31.65 23.30
C PHE A 4 -19.18 -30.18 23.11
N SER A 5 -19.76 -29.55 24.15
CA SER A 5 -20.13 -28.13 24.07
C SER A 5 -18.92 -27.20 24.07
N LYS A 6 -17.80 -27.61 24.69
CA LYS A 6 -16.58 -26.80 24.77
C LYS A 6 -15.84 -26.82 23.43
N GLU A 7 -15.69 -27.98 22.81
CA GLU A 7 -15.08 -28.11 21.48
C GLU A 7 -15.92 -27.41 20.39
N PHE A 8 -17.25 -27.52 20.46
CA PHE A 8 -18.14 -26.84 19.52
C PHE A 8 -18.12 -25.31 19.70
N ASN A 9 -18.11 -24.79 20.94
CA ASN A 9 -17.95 -23.35 21.18
C ASN A 9 -16.55 -22.82 20.78
N ILE A 10 -15.50 -23.64 20.93
CA ILE A 10 -14.14 -23.26 20.52
C ILE A 10 -14.04 -23.20 18.99
N SER A 11 -14.62 -24.16 18.27
CA SER A 11 -14.69 -24.13 16.80
C SER A 11 -15.46 -22.92 16.29
N ILE A 12 -16.63 -22.65 16.87
CA ILE A 12 -17.48 -21.52 16.50
C ILE A 12 -16.77 -20.18 16.77
N ASN A 13 -16.18 -20.01 17.95
CA ASN A 13 -15.43 -18.78 18.27
C ASN A 13 -14.16 -18.62 17.43
N GLY A 14 -13.49 -19.72 17.08
CA GLY A 14 -12.32 -19.72 16.21
C GLY A 14 -12.65 -19.19 14.82
N ASP A 15 -13.74 -19.67 14.22
CA ASP A 15 -14.19 -19.22 12.90
C ASP A 15 -14.59 -17.74 12.90
N TYR A 16 -15.24 -17.25 13.97
CA TYR A 16 -15.56 -15.82 14.10
C TYR A 16 -14.31 -14.94 14.22
N MET A 17 -13.33 -15.35 15.03
CA MET A 17 -12.09 -14.59 15.20
C MET A 17 -11.29 -14.54 13.89
N ILE A 18 -11.17 -15.67 13.19
CA ILE A 18 -10.46 -15.74 11.91
C ILE A 18 -11.14 -14.86 10.85
N ASN A 19 -12.46 -14.94 10.72
CA ASN A 19 -13.23 -14.09 9.81
C ASN A 19 -13.12 -12.61 10.16
N PHE A 20 -13.07 -12.26 11.44
CA PHE A 20 -12.84 -10.89 11.91
C PHE A 20 -11.48 -10.35 11.46
N PHE A 21 -10.40 -11.13 11.62
CA PHE A 21 -9.06 -10.73 11.16
C PHE A 21 -8.99 -10.54 9.64
N PHE A 22 -9.61 -11.44 8.87
CA PHE A 22 -9.65 -11.32 7.41
C PHE A 22 -10.43 -10.09 6.95
N ASN A 23 -11.56 -9.78 7.59
CA ASN A 23 -12.35 -8.60 7.27
C ASN A 23 -11.57 -7.31 7.56
N ILE A 24 -10.88 -7.22 8.71
CA ILE A 24 -10.03 -6.06 9.01
C ILE A 24 -8.89 -5.94 7.99
N THR A 25 -8.23 -7.05 7.67
CA THR A 25 -7.11 -7.06 6.70
C THR A 25 -7.58 -6.58 5.33
N HIS A 26 -8.75 -7.04 4.89
CA HIS A 26 -9.38 -6.61 3.65
C HIS A 26 -9.64 -5.10 3.66
N ASP A 27 -10.32 -4.60 4.68
CA ASP A 27 -10.70 -3.18 4.77
C ASP A 27 -9.47 -2.27 4.85
N LEU A 28 -8.41 -2.71 5.54
CA LEU A 28 -7.12 -2.02 5.55
C LEU A 28 -6.50 -1.94 4.16
N ILE A 29 -6.53 -3.02 3.37
CA ILE A 29 -5.99 -3.03 2.00
C ILE A 29 -6.77 -2.05 1.12
N VAL A 30 -8.10 -2.07 1.19
CA VAL A 30 -8.99 -1.14 0.48
C VAL A 30 -8.61 0.31 0.81
N LEU A 31 -8.48 0.64 2.10
CA LEU A 31 -8.11 1.98 2.57
C LEU A 31 -6.71 2.41 2.13
N ILE A 32 -5.75 1.48 2.09
CA ILE A 32 -4.39 1.75 1.63
C ILE A 32 -4.36 2.07 0.14
N PHE A 33 -5.10 1.33 -0.70
CA PHE A 33 -5.13 1.57 -2.13
C PHE A 33 -5.80 2.91 -2.48
N ILE A 34 -6.93 3.25 -1.87
CA ILE A 34 -7.57 4.56 -2.10
C ILE A 34 -6.74 5.72 -1.55
N GLY A 35 -6.12 5.54 -0.36
CA GLY A 35 -5.21 6.53 0.21
C GLY A 35 -3.98 6.77 -0.68
N SER A 36 -3.43 5.71 -1.26
CA SER A 36 -2.32 5.76 -2.21
C SER A 36 -2.70 6.52 -3.49
N ALA A 37 -3.85 6.18 -4.09
CA ALA A 37 -4.36 6.85 -5.28
C ALA A 37 -4.60 8.35 -5.01
N PHE A 38 -5.27 8.67 -3.91
CA PHE A 38 -5.55 10.05 -3.51
C PHE A 38 -4.25 10.85 -3.31
N HIS A 39 -3.25 10.28 -2.64
CA HIS A 39 -1.96 10.93 -2.44
C HIS A 39 -1.23 11.20 -3.77
N LYS A 40 -1.33 10.30 -4.77
CA LYS A 40 -0.73 10.49 -6.10
C LYS A 40 -1.45 11.54 -6.93
N ILE A 41 -2.78 11.58 -6.88
CA ILE A 41 -3.58 12.58 -7.58
C ILE A 41 -3.30 13.98 -7.02
N THR A 42 -3.29 14.12 -5.69
CA THR A 42 -3.00 15.40 -5.03
C THR A 42 -1.56 15.89 -5.25
N ASN A 43 -0.59 14.98 -5.35
CA ASN A 43 0.83 15.30 -5.55
C ASN A 43 1.34 14.85 -6.93
N TRP A 44 0.54 15.06 -7.98
CA TRP A 44 0.80 14.51 -9.32
C TRP A 44 2.19 14.82 -9.88
N LYS A 45 2.62 16.10 -9.80
CA LYS A 45 3.95 16.52 -10.27
C LYS A 45 5.08 15.76 -9.56
N ARG A 46 4.95 15.58 -8.24
CA ARG A 46 5.94 14.84 -7.44
C ARG A 46 5.94 13.35 -7.81
N PHE A 47 4.78 12.77 -8.08
CA PHE A 47 4.68 11.38 -8.49
C PHE A 47 5.34 11.14 -9.86
N LEU A 48 5.15 12.03 -10.83
CA LEU A 48 5.85 11.96 -12.13
C LEU A 48 7.38 12.03 -11.98
N LEU A 49 7.88 12.88 -11.09
CA LEU A 49 9.32 12.95 -10.80
C LEU A 49 9.85 11.65 -10.19
N VAL A 50 9.07 11.00 -9.32
CA VAL A 50 9.41 9.69 -8.75
C VAL A 50 9.44 8.61 -9.84
N ILE A 51 8.50 8.61 -10.79
CA ILE A 51 8.53 7.65 -11.90
C ILE A 51 9.74 7.91 -12.80
N LYS A 52 10.01 9.18 -13.12
CA LYS A 52 11.17 9.60 -13.91
C LYS A 52 12.49 9.17 -13.26
N SER A 53 12.60 9.24 -11.94
CA SER A 53 13.83 8.87 -11.23
C SER A 53 14.13 7.38 -11.19
N TYR A 54 13.20 6.51 -11.60
CA TYR A 54 13.51 5.09 -11.79
C TYR A 54 14.37 4.82 -13.04
N GLU A 55 14.56 5.81 -13.93
CA GLU A 55 15.41 5.71 -15.15
C GLU A 55 15.28 4.39 -15.90
N LEU A 56 14.07 3.83 -15.93
CA LEU A 56 13.81 2.56 -16.57
C LEU A 56 14.12 2.76 -18.06
N LYS A 57 15.09 2.00 -18.60
CA LYS A 57 15.61 2.16 -19.98
C LYS A 57 14.53 2.22 -21.06
N TRP A 58 13.38 1.62 -20.80
CA TRP A 58 12.21 1.57 -21.70
C TRP A 58 11.35 2.86 -21.68
N PHE A 59 11.53 3.74 -20.68
CA PHE A 59 10.70 4.92 -20.41
C PHE A 59 11.38 6.24 -20.79
N ASN A 60 12.23 6.24 -21.82
CA ASN A 60 12.93 7.45 -22.28
C ASN A 60 12.02 8.50 -22.96
N ARG A 61 10.70 8.30 -22.99
CA ARG A 61 9.73 9.24 -23.56
C ARG A 61 8.81 9.77 -22.46
N GLU A 62 8.60 11.08 -22.44
CA GLU A 62 7.70 11.73 -21.47
C GLU A 62 6.28 11.14 -21.48
N LYS A 63 5.78 10.75 -22.67
CA LYS A 63 4.51 10.04 -22.82
C LYS A 63 4.47 8.71 -22.07
N ALA A 64 5.58 7.97 -22.04
CA ALA A 64 5.65 6.68 -21.35
C ALA A 64 5.59 6.87 -19.82
N ILE A 65 6.28 7.88 -19.29
CA ILE A 65 6.23 8.25 -17.86
C ILE A 65 4.80 8.63 -17.46
N PHE A 66 4.15 9.48 -18.25
CA PHE A 66 2.77 9.90 -17.99
C PHE A 66 1.81 8.71 -18.03
N ASN A 67 1.92 7.85 -19.05
CA ASN A 67 1.07 6.67 -19.18
C ASN A 67 1.24 5.71 -18.00
N THR A 68 2.47 5.46 -17.54
CA THR A 68 2.69 4.61 -16.36
C THR A 68 2.09 5.22 -15.11
N ALA A 69 2.26 6.53 -14.91
CA ALA A 69 1.65 7.23 -13.78
C ALA A 69 0.13 7.08 -13.78
N PHE A 70 -0.46 7.28 -14.96
CA PHE A 70 -1.90 7.23 -15.17
C PHE A 70 -2.46 5.82 -14.98
N ILE A 71 -1.86 4.82 -15.64
CA ILE A 71 -2.23 3.40 -15.50
C ILE A 71 -2.16 3.00 -14.04
N THR A 72 -1.09 3.39 -13.34
CA THR A 72 -0.93 3.02 -11.93
C THR A 72 -2.03 3.63 -11.05
N CYS A 73 -2.38 4.90 -11.23
CA CYS A 73 -3.50 5.51 -10.50
C CYS A 73 -4.83 4.82 -10.81
N ILE A 74 -5.10 4.53 -12.09
CA ILE A 74 -6.32 3.82 -12.49
C ILE A 74 -6.37 2.42 -11.86
N SER A 75 -5.26 1.68 -11.87
CA SER A 75 -5.21 0.36 -11.26
C SER A 75 -5.52 0.40 -9.77
N GLU A 76 -5.02 1.40 -9.03
CA GLU A 76 -5.32 1.52 -7.59
C GLU A 76 -6.80 1.86 -7.33
N ILE A 77 -7.39 2.75 -8.13
CA ILE A 77 -8.83 3.06 -8.05
C ILE A 77 -9.65 1.82 -8.40
N TYR A 78 -9.26 1.09 -9.45
CA TYR A 78 -9.92 -0.15 -9.85
C TYR A 78 -9.86 -1.20 -8.74
N ILE A 79 -8.71 -1.36 -8.08
CA ILE A 79 -8.56 -2.27 -6.94
C ILE A 79 -9.50 -1.85 -5.79
N PHE A 80 -9.54 -0.55 -5.46
CA PHE A 80 -10.45 -0.03 -4.44
C PHE A 80 -11.91 -0.33 -4.75
N VAL A 81 -12.38 0.02 -5.95
CA VAL A 81 -13.78 -0.20 -6.37
C VAL A 81 -14.09 -1.68 -6.42
N GLY A 82 -13.21 -2.48 -7.03
CA GLY A 82 -13.39 -3.92 -7.17
C GLY A 82 -13.48 -4.64 -5.82
N LEU A 83 -12.54 -4.38 -4.90
CA LEU A 83 -12.55 -5.00 -3.57
C LEU A 83 -13.71 -4.52 -2.69
N SER A 84 -14.20 -3.30 -2.89
CA SER A 84 -15.29 -2.74 -2.08
C SER A 84 -16.67 -3.23 -2.52
N PHE A 85 -16.88 -3.42 -3.83
CA PHE A 85 -18.22 -3.60 -4.40
C PHE A 85 -18.42 -4.91 -5.15
N THR A 86 -17.37 -5.72 -5.36
CA THR A 86 -17.48 -6.96 -6.13
C THR A 86 -16.90 -8.16 -5.38
N ASP A 87 -17.51 -9.32 -5.57
CA ASP A 87 -17.01 -10.63 -5.08
C ASP A 87 -15.97 -11.26 -6.03
N TRP A 88 -15.49 -10.52 -7.03
CA TRP A 88 -14.60 -11.07 -8.04
C TRP A 88 -13.17 -11.15 -7.51
N ASN A 89 -12.43 -12.16 -7.98
CA ASN A 89 -11.00 -12.31 -7.65
C ASN A 89 -10.08 -11.40 -8.49
N ILE A 90 -10.59 -10.81 -9.57
CA ILE A 90 -9.82 -9.95 -10.51
C ILE A 90 -9.10 -8.79 -9.80
N PRO A 91 -9.74 -8.02 -8.89
CA PRO A 91 -9.08 -6.91 -8.19
C PRO A 91 -7.87 -7.37 -7.36
N TYR A 92 -7.91 -8.57 -6.77
CA TYR A 92 -6.77 -9.14 -6.05
C TYR A 92 -5.62 -9.48 -7.01
N TYR A 93 -5.89 -10.05 -8.18
CA TYR A 93 -4.84 -10.31 -9.18
C TYR A 93 -4.18 -9.02 -9.67
N VAL A 94 -4.98 -7.96 -9.90
CA VAL A 94 -4.44 -6.64 -10.25
C VAL A 94 -3.59 -6.07 -9.12
N ALA A 95 -4.02 -6.22 -7.87
CA ALA A 95 -3.24 -5.79 -6.70
C ALA A 95 -1.91 -6.55 -6.56
N VAL A 96 -1.91 -7.87 -6.72
CA VAL A 96 -0.69 -8.72 -6.72
C VAL A 96 0.27 -8.27 -7.81
N PHE A 97 -0.25 -8.10 -9.03
CA PHE A 97 0.57 -7.65 -10.18
C PHE A 97 1.19 -6.28 -9.91
N LEU A 98 0.38 -5.31 -9.47
CA LEU A 98 0.82 -3.95 -9.20
C LEU A 98 1.88 -3.90 -8.08
N LEU A 99 1.65 -4.61 -6.97
CA LEU A 99 2.60 -4.70 -5.85
C LEU A 99 3.89 -5.40 -6.26
N THR A 100 3.82 -6.42 -7.12
CA THR A 100 5.01 -7.09 -7.66
C THR A 100 5.82 -6.15 -8.54
N CYS A 101 5.18 -5.41 -9.46
CA CYS A 101 5.84 -4.39 -10.28
C CYS A 101 6.51 -3.32 -9.42
N TYR A 102 5.83 -2.82 -8.39
CA TYR A 102 6.39 -1.85 -7.46
C TYR A 102 7.60 -2.40 -6.70
N THR A 103 7.47 -3.61 -6.16
CA THR A 103 8.51 -4.28 -5.40
C THR A 103 9.74 -4.51 -6.28
N TYR A 104 9.55 -4.96 -7.52
CA TYR A 104 10.61 -5.13 -8.51
C TYR A 104 11.29 -3.80 -8.87
N ALA A 105 10.53 -2.75 -9.15
CA ALA A 105 11.07 -1.43 -9.45
C ALA A 105 11.90 -0.86 -8.29
N ILE A 106 11.43 -1.01 -7.05
CA ILE A 106 12.16 -0.59 -5.84
C ILE A 106 13.42 -1.46 -5.65
N SER A 107 13.34 -2.79 -5.85
CA SER A 107 14.50 -3.69 -5.76
C SER A 107 15.59 -3.32 -6.74
N ILE A 108 15.26 -3.10 -8.01
CA ILE A 108 16.23 -2.64 -9.02
C ILE A 108 16.88 -1.34 -8.56
N ASN A 109 16.07 -0.40 -8.05
CA ASN A 109 16.57 0.90 -7.61
C ASN A 109 17.51 0.78 -6.39
N LEU A 110 17.19 -0.10 -5.44
CA LEU A 110 18.03 -0.40 -4.27
C LEU A 110 19.34 -1.09 -4.65
N ILE A 111 19.31 -2.08 -5.55
CA ILE A 111 20.49 -2.82 -6.02
C ILE A 111 21.42 -1.90 -6.78
N ASN A 112 20.87 -1.02 -7.62
CA ASN A 112 21.67 -0.11 -8.42
C ASN A 112 22.39 0.94 -7.57
N LYS A 113 21.97 1.23 -6.32
CA LYS A 113 22.52 2.26 -5.43
C LYS A 113 22.84 3.60 -6.14
N ARG A 114 22.21 3.87 -7.29
CA ARG A 114 22.55 5.02 -8.11
C ARG A 114 22.07 6.23 -7.34
N ARG A 115 23.03 7.10 -6.98
CA ARG A 115 22.72 8.44 -6.50
C ARG A 115 21.83 9.05 -7.57
N ILE A 116 20.59 9.39 -7.21
CA ILE A 116 19.70 10.13 -8.08
C ILE A 116 20.33 11.52 -8.21
N GLU A 117 21.20 11.69 -9.20
CA GLU A 117 21.71 13.00 -9.59
C GLU A 117 20.60 13.66 -10.40
N CYS A 118 19.69 14.33 -9.69
CA CYS A 118 18.71 15.17 -10.35
C CYS A 118 19.46 16.35 -10.97
N GLY A 119 19.47 16.44 -12.29
CA GLY A 119 20.01 17.56 -13.08
C GLY A 119 19.24 18.87 -12.96
N CYS A 120 18.68 19.18 -11.77
CA CYS A 120 18.24 20.53 -11.41
C CYS A 120 19.09 20.99 -10.23
N GLY A 121 20.00 21.93 -10.49
CA GLY A 121 20.84 22.56 -9.49
C GLY A 121 20.04 23.09 -8.30
N GLY A 122 20.44 22.74 -7.08
CA GLY A 122 19.76 23.20 -5.86
C GLY A 122 20.10 22.39 -4.61
N PHE A 123 21.35 22.47 -4.14
CA PHE A 123 21.81 22.39 -2.75
C PHE A 123 21.40 21.25 -1.77
N LEU A 124 20.55 20.28 -2.09
CA LEU A 124 20.19 19.20 -1.13
C LEU A 124 20.33 17.79 -1.74
N ASN A 125 21.57 17.33 -1.89
CA ASN A 125 21.89 16.00 -2.45
C ASN A 125 21.90 14.92 -1.34
N ASN A 126 20.77 14.23 -1.11
CA ASN A 126 20.68 12.83 -0.62
C ASN A 126 19.26 12.54 -0.11
N SER A 127 18.36 12.14 -1.00
CA SER A 127 17.13 11.44 -0.62
C SER A 127 17.22 10.00 -1.13
N ARG A 128 17.95 9.16 -0.38
CA ARG A 128 17.93 7.71 -0.58
C ARG A 128 16.48 7.23 -0.48
N ILE A 129 16.02 6.47 -1.46
CA ILE A 129 14.76 5.72 -1.35
C ILE A 129 14.86 4.83 -0.12
N SER A 130 13.88 4.95 0.78
CA SER A 130 13.93 4.23 2.06
C SER A 130 13.60 2.74 1.82
N PRO A 131 14.41 1.81 2.38
CA PRO A 131 14.09 0.37 2.35
C PRO A 131 12.73 0.03 2.97
N MET A 132 12.20 0.93 3.80
CA MET A 132 10.86 0.81 4.39
C MET A 132 9.75 0.73 3.33
N MET A 133 9.92 1.35 2.15
CA MET A 133 8.94 1.25 1.06
C MET A 133 8.88 -0.16 0.45
N PHE A 134 10.03 -0.84 0.36
CA PHE A 134 10.12 -2.22 -0.11
C PHE A 134 9.40 -3.17 0.85
N LEU A 135 9.72 -3.09 2.15
CA LEU A 135 9.11 -3.94 3.17
C LEU A 135 7.59 -3.78 3.23
N ARG A 136 7.09 -2.54 3.15
CA ARG A 136 5.64 -2.28 3.13
C ARG A 136 4.95 -2.98 1.95
N ASN A 137 5.51 -2.85 0.74
CA ASN A 137 4.90 -3.44 -0.45
C ASN A 137 4.99 -4.98 -0.43
N LEU A 138 6.06 -5.55 0.14
CA LEU A 138 6.19 -6.99 0.33
C LEU A 138 5.17 -7.54 1.35
N LEU A 139 4.98 -6.84 2.48
CA LEU A 139 3.97 -7.19 3.46
C LEU A 139 2.56 -7.11 2.87
N LEU A 140 2.26 -6.04 2.13
CA LEU A 140 0.98 -5.92 1.43
C LEU A 140 0.78 -7.03 0.40
N LEU A 141 1.83 -7.40 -0.34
CA LEU A 141 1.77 -8.49 -1.30
C LEU A 141 1.41 -9.82 -0.61
N ALA A 142 2.08 -10.13 0.51
CA ALA A 142 1.78 -11.32 1.29
C ALA A 142 0.33 -11.32 1.80
N LEU A 143 -0.15 -10.19 2.33
CA LEU A 143 -1.53 -10.06 2.83
C LEU A 143 -2.58 -10.24 1.72
N VAL A 144 -2.37 -9.62 0.55
CA VAL A 144 -3.26 -9.76 -0.61
C VAL A 144 -3.30 -11.20 -1.09
N ILE A 145 -2.16 -11.90 -1.14
CA ILE A 145 -2.09 -13.32 -1.52
C ILE A 145 -2.87 -14.17 -0.52
N THR A 146 -2.72 -13.95 0.79
CA THR A 146 -3.48 -14.67 1.81
C THR A 146 -4.99 -14.47 1.65
N LEU A 147 -5.42 -13.23 1.34
CA LEU A 147 -6.83 -12.94 1.09
C LEU A 147 -7.38 -13.60 -0.18
N LEU A 148 -6.55 -13.73 -1.24
CA LEU A 148 -6.95 -14.39 -2.48
C LEU A 148 -7.42 -15.84 -2.25
N PHE A 149 -6.79 -16.56 -1.31
CA PHE A 149 -7.15 -17.93 -0.96
C PHE A 149 -8.27 -18.04 0.07
N THR A 150 -8.76 -16.90 0.58
CA THR A 150 -9.83 -16.86 1.58
C THR A 150 -11.17 -16.59 0.90
N LYS A 151 -12.15 -17.48 1.07
CA LYS A 151 -13.50 -17.27 0.55
C LYS A 151 -14.21 -16.22 1.40
N ARG A 152 -14.32 -15.01 0.89
CA ARG A 152 -15.12 -13.93 1.48
C ARG A 152 -16.37 -13.72 0.62
N ALA A 153 -17.52 -13.63 1.27
CA ALA A 153 -18.70 -13.01 0.68
C ALA A 153 -18.67 -11.53 1.06
N VAL A 154 -18.81 -10.63 0.08
CA VAL A 154 -19.07 -9.21 0.32
C VAL A 154 -20.49 -9.11 0.89
N ILE A 155 -20.59 -9.22 2.20
CA ILE A 155 -21.84 -8.94 2.88
C ILE A 155 -21.89 -7.42 3.04
N LEU A 156 -22.74 -6.75 2.24
CA LEU A 156 -23.22 -5.38 2.47
C LEU A 156 -24.02 -5.33 3.79
N THR A 157 -23.37 -5.63 4.90
CA THR A 157 -23.89 -5.31 6.22
C THR A 157 -23.71 -3.81 6.43
N GLY A 158 -24.65 -3.20 7.16
CA GLY A 158 -24.85 -1.75 7.26
C GLY A 158 -23.56 -0.93 7.40
N ILE A 159 -23.65 0.32 6.94
CA ILE A 159 -22.61 1.30 6.60
C ILE A 159 -21.54 1.54 7.70
N PHE A 160 -21.69 0.97 8.90
CA PHE A 160 -20.76 1.09 10.02
C PHE A 160 -20.71 -0.19 10.89
N SER A 161 -20.14 -1.27 10.37
CA SER A 161 -19.77 -2.38 11.26
C SER A 161 -18.58 -1.99 12.16
N LEU A 162 -18.50 -2.54 13.38
CA LEU A 162 -17.38 -2.28 14.31
C LEU A 162 -16.01 -2.56 13.65
N ASN A 163 -15.94 -3.54 12.76
CA ASN A 163 -14.73 -3.91 12.01
C ASN A 163 -14.27 -2.77 11.08
N GLN A 164 -15.20 -2.09 10.42
CA GLN A 164 -14.90 -0.97 9.52
C GLN A 164 -14.38 0.24 10.30
N LEU A 165 -15.01 0.56 11.45
CA LEU A 165 -14.55 1.64 12.33
C LEU A 165 -13.14 1.35 12.87
N PHE A 166 -12.88 0.11 13.28
CA PHE A 166 -11.57 -0.31 13.76
C PHE A 166 -10.50 -0.25 12.66
N SER A 167 -10.83 -0.68 11.45
CA SER A 167 -9.94 -0.61 10.28
C SER A 167 -9.63 0.84 9.89
N LEU A 168 -10.62 1.72 9.91
CA LEU A 168 -10.44 3.17 9.70
C LEU A 168 -9.52 3.78 10.78
N PHE A 169 -9.72 3.41 12.04
CA PHE A 169 -8.87 3.86 13.14
C PHE A 169 -7.41 3.42 12.97
N ILE A 170 -7.17 2.14 12.64
CA ILE A 170 -5.82 1.64 12.35
C ILE A 170 -5.21 2.36 11.15
N ALA A 171 -5.95 2.52 10.05
CA ALA A 171 -5.47 3.18 8.85
C ALA A 171 -5.06 4.65 9.12
N THR A 172 -5.86 5.39 9.89
CA THR A 172 -5.54 6.77 10.27
C THR A 172 -4.29 6.85 11.15
N LEU A 173 -4.14 5.95 12.13
CA LEU A 173 -2.92 5.86 12.94
C LEU A 173 -1.68 5.57 12.09
N LEU A 174 -1.77 4.64 11.14
CA LEU A 174 -0.66 4.32 10.22
C LEU A 174 -0.29 5.54 9.36
N MET A 175 -1.28 6.28 8.85
CA MET A 175 -1.04 7.49 8.07
C MET A 175 -0.39 8.61 8.92
N LEU A 176 -0.87 8.83 10.15
CA LEU A 176 -0.30 9.82 11.07
C LEU A 176 1.14 9.45 11.46
N CYS A 177 1.39 8.18 11.76
CA CYS A 177 2.73 7.67 12.07
C CYS A 177 3.70 7.93 10.91
N SER A 178 3.27 7.67 9.66
CA SER A 178 4.10 7.90 8.48
C SER A 178 4.50 9.38 8.29
N LYS A 179 3.60 10.32 8.60
CA LYS A 179 3.87 11.77 8.56
C LYS A 179 4.82 12.20 9.68
N ASN A 180 4.56 11.76 10.91
CA ASN A 180 5.39 12.13 12.07
C ASN A 180 6.82 11.56 11.95
N LEU A 181 6.97 10.33 11.45
CA LEU A 181 8.28 9.74 11.20
C LEU A 181 9.06 10.52 10.13
N PHE A 182 8.37 11.04 9.11
CA PHE A 182 8.97 11.91 8.09
C PHE A 182 9.45 13.24 8.70
N LEU A 183 8.64 13.89 9.54
CA LEU A 183 8.98 15.15 10.21
C LEU A 183 10.16 15.01 11.17
N ILE A 184 10.21 13.92 11.94
CA ILE A 184 11.34 13.63 12.83
C ILE A 184 12.61 13.46 11.99
N LYS A 185 12.55 12.74 10.87
CA LYS A 185 13.71 12.51 10.00
C LYS A 185 14.20 13.79 9.33
N THR A 186 13.31 14.72 8.97
CA THR A 186 13.70 16.03 8.44
C THR A 186 14.33 16.90 9.52
N ASN A 187 13.77 16.95 10.73
CA ASN A 187 14.32 17.75 11.83
C ASN A 187 15.70 17.23 12.30
N PHE A 188 15.90 15.91 12.34
CA PHE A 188 17.21 15.33 12.66
C PHE A 188 18.26 15.57 11.56
N LYS A 189 17.84 15.63 10.28
CA LYS A 189 18.78 15.92 9.18
C LYS A 189 19.19 17.39 9.16
N VAL A 190 18.24 18.30 9.41
CA VAL A 190 18.51 19.74 9.54
C VAL A 190 19.48 19.99 10.68
N ASN A 191 19.27 19.44 11.88
CA ASN A 191 20.19 19.63 13.02
C ASN A 191 21.60 19.07 12.80
N LYS A 192 21.81 18.17 11.83
CA LYS A 192 23.12 17.58 11.54
C LYS A 192 23.92 18.35 10.48
N GLU A 193 23.32 19.31 9.79
CA GLU A 193 24.00 20.19 8.82
C GLU A 193 24.50 21.50 9.46
N TYR A 194 24.15 21.76 10.74
CA TYR A 194 24.60 22.92 11.53
C TYR A 194 25.58 22.56 12.67
N LEU A 195 26.13 21.35 12.66
CA LEU A 195 27.17 20.84 13.57
C LEU A 195 28.35 20.34 12.74
#